data_AF-A0A6M1PIY6-F1
#
_entry.id   AF-A0A6M1PIY6-F1
#
_cell.length_a   1.000
_cell.length_b   1.000
_cell.length_c   1.000
_cell.angle_alpha   90.00
_cell.angle_beta   90.00
_cell.angle_gamma   90.00
#
_symmetry.space_group_name_H-M   'P 1'
#
loop_
_entity.id
_entity.type
_entity.pdbx_description
1 polymer ?
#
loop_
_entity_poly.entity_id
_entity_poly.type
_entity_poly.pdbx_seq_one_letter_code
_entity_poly.pdbx_strand_id
1 'polypeptide(L)'
;MNEFVRRLKKQERGFTLVELISSITIFAMVAGLISGVTMFGMRSYHQITVQNALRDEADLIMSTIITKLYTYGPERVQNTAGGIELTKSGAAPEIIAVSGSEIVIAADGTGADSGSPIAVQSELEGSTITLIQTDGRTAPLGAPYPSGTIEIKLVLKYQGNEEDRLEMSSQFGF
;
A
#
# COMPACT_ATOMS: atom_id res chain seq x y z
N MET A 1 31.13 -24.93 53.39
CA MET A 1 30.03 -24.03 53.01
C MET A 1 29.84 -22.83 53.96
N ASN A 2 30.53 -22.77 55.12
CA ASN A 2 30.25 -21.76 56.16
C ASN A 2 31.14 -20.50 56.11
N GLU A 3 32.20 -20.46 55.29
CA GLU A 3 33.08 -19.28 55.18
C GLU A 3 32.49 -18.15 54.34
N PHE A 4 31.79 -18.46 53.24
CA PHE A 4 31.13 -17.46 52.40
C PHE A 4 30.07 -16.67 53.17
N VAL A 5 29.25 -17.39 53.94
CA VAL A 5 28.20 -16.79 54.79
C VAL A 5 28.80 -15.90 55.88
N ARG A 6 29.95 -16.28 56.45
CA ARG A 6 30.62 -15.53 57.51
C ARG A 6 31.36 -14.29 56.98
N ARG A 7 31.79 -14.28 55.71
CA ARG A 7 32.33 -13.09 55.02
C ARG A 7 31.24 -12.08 54.68
N LEU A 8 30.08 -12.53 54.19
CA LEU A 8 28.90 -11.67 53.97
C LEU A 8 28.43 -11.00 55.27
N LYS A 9 28.37 -11.74 56.38
CA LYS A 9 28.00 -11.20 57.71
C LYS A 9 29.00 -10.20 58.32
N LYS A 10 30.25 -10.15 57.83
CA LYS A 10 31.23 -9.14 58.26
C LYS A 10 31.15 -7.84 57.44
N GLN A 11 30.41 -7.85 56.32
CA GLN A 11 30.20 -6.72 55.43
C GLN A 11 28.80 -6.11 55.63
N GLU A 12 28.37 -5.88 56.88
CA GLU A 12 27.12 -5.15 57.20
C GLU A 12 27.24 -3.63 56.94
N ARG A 13 27.91 -3.22 55.86
CA ARG A 13 27.82 -1.86 55.33
C ARG A 13 26.59 -1.82 54.43
N GLY A 14 25.48 -1.32 54.96
CA GLY A 14 24.29 -1.01 54.15
C GLY A 14 24.62 0.03 53.08
N PHE A 15 23.82 0.03 52.00
CA PHE A 15 23.97 1.04 50.94
C PHE A 15 23.67 2.43 51.50
N THR A 16 24.52 3.38 51.13
CA THR A 16 24.24 4.78 51.45
C THR A 16 23.08 5.28 50.60
N LEU A 17 22.28 6.21 51.13
CA LEU A 17 21.19 6.87 50.39
C LEU A 17 21.70 7.48 49.07
N VAL A 18 22.93 8.01 49.08
CA VAL A 18 23.58 8.61 47.91
C VAL A 18 23.87 7.55 46.85
N GLU A 19 24.45 6.39 47.20
CA GLU A 19 24.68 5.30 46.24
C GLU A 19 23.39 4.79 45.60
N LEU A 20 22.32 4.69 46.38
CA LEU A 20 21.01 4.26 45.87
C LEU A 20 20.46 5.27 44.85
N ILE A 21 20.47 6.56 45.19
CA ILE A 21 19.97 7.62 44.30
C ILE A 21 20.83 7.68 43.02
N SER A 22 22.15 7.61 43.15
CA SER A 22 23.06 7.59 41.99
C SER A 22 22.80 6.39 41.07
N SER A 23 22.58 5.20 41.65
CA SER A 23 22.30 3.98 40.88
C SER A 23 20.94 4.06 40.17
N ILE A 24 19.90 4.52 40.86
CA ILE A 24 18.54 4.69 40.28
C ILE A 24 18.57 5.73 39.16
N THR A 25 19.31 6.83 39.34
CA THR A 25 19.41 7.90 38.34
C THR A 25 20.06 7.39 37.06
N ILE A 26 21.18 6.66 37.17
CA ILE A 26 21.86 6.07 36.01
C ILE A 26 20.95 5.02 35.35
N PHE A 27 20.32 4.16 36.15
CA PHE A 27 19.39 3.15 35.63
C PHE A 27 18.22 3.78 34.88
N ALA A 28 17.59 4.82 35.43
CA ALA A 28 16.48 5.52 34.78
C ALA A 28 16.92 6.19 33.47
N MET A 29 18.12 6.77 33.43
CA MET A 29 18.69 7.34 32.20
C MET A 29 18.88 6.27 31.13
N VAL A 30 19.49 5.13 31.48
CA VAL A 30 19.71 4.01 30.55
C VAL A 30 18.38 3.39 30.10
N ALA A 31 17.47 3.14 31.03
CA ALA A 31 16.15 2.57 30.73
C ALA A 31 15.32 3.50 29.82
N GLY A 32 15.41 4.82 30.04
CA GLY A 32 14.78 5.82 29.19
C GLY A 32 15.32 5.78 27.76
N LEU A 33 16.64 5.70 27.60
CA LEU A 33 17.28 5.58 26.28
C LEU A 33 16.86 4.30 25.55
N ILE A 34 16.91 3.14 26.23
CA ILE A 34 16.51 1.85 25.66
C ILE A 34 15.05 1.90 25.22
N SER A 35 14.17 2.43 26.07
CA SER A 35 12.73 2.53 25.77
C SER A 35 12.47 3.43 24.57
N GLY A 36 13.15 4.57 24.50
CA GLY A 36 13.03 5.51 23.38
C GLY A 36 13.43 4.89 22.04
N VAL A 37 14.60 4.23 22.00
CA VAL A 37 15.09 3.56 20.78
C VAL A 37 14.15 2.41 20.39
N THR A 38 13.69 1.62 21.35
CA THR A 38 12.80 0.48 21.09
C THR A 38 11.46 0.96 20.52
N MET A 39 10.88 2.02 21.09
CA MET A 39 9.61 2.57 20.62
C MET A 39 9.73 3.17 19.22
N PHE A 40 10.83 3.90 18.95
CA PHE A 40 11.11 4.41 17.61
C PHE A 40 11.30 3.27 16.60
N GLY A 41 12.07 2.23 16.97
CA GLY A 41 12.30 1.06 16.13
C GLY A 41 11.01 0.32 15.77
N MET A 42 10.12 0.08 16.75
CA MET A 42 8.83 -0.57 16.50
C MET A 42 7.94 0.24 15.55
N ARG A 43 7.87 1.56 15.73
CA ARG A 43 7.08 2.45 14.85
C ARG A 43 7.63 2.44 13.43
N SER A 44 8.95 2.58 13.28
CA SER A 44 9.61 2.56 11.98
C SER A 44 9.42 1.22 11.27
N TYR A 45 9.56 0.09 12.00
CA TYR A 45 9.31 -1.24 11.45
C TYR A 45 7.88 -1.40 10.95
N HIS A 46 6.90 -0.97 11.74
CA HIS A 46 5.49 -1.04 11.35
C HIS A 46 5.22 -0.22 10.10
N GLN A 47 5.66 1.04 10.07
CA GLN A 47 5.49 1.93 8.93
C GLN A 47 6.10 1.36 7.63
N ILE A 48 7.33 0.85 7.70
CA ILE A 48 8.00 0.22 6.56
C ILE A 48 7.23 -1.02 6.09
N THR A 49 6.75 -1.84 7.03
CA THR A 49 5.98 -3.05 6.71
C THR A 49 4.70 -2.71 5.98
N VAL A 50 3.96 -1.70 6.47
CA VAL A 50 2.72 -1.24 5.84
C VAL A 50 3.01 -0.66 4.45
N GLN A 51 4.03 0.19 4.30
CA GLN A 51 4.41 0.75 2.99
C GLN A 51 4.81 -0.32 1.98
N ASN A 52 5.56 -1.34 2.41
CA ASN A 52 5.93 -2.45 1.53
C ASN A 52 4.70 -3.25 1.11
N ALA A 53 3.78 -3.55 2.03
CA ALA A 53 2.53 -4.24 1.70
C ALA A 53 1.69 -3.45 0.69
N LEU A 54 1.51 -2.14 0.89
CA LEU A 54 0.82 -1.27 -0.06
C LEU A 54 1.51 -1.27 -1.43
N ARG A 55 2.84 -1.28 -1.45
CA ARG A 55 3.61 -1.30 -2.69
C ARG A 55 3.47 -2.61 -3.44
N ASP A 56 3.55 -3.74 -2.75
CA ASP A 56 3.38 -5.07 -3.34
C ASP A 56 1.96 -5.22 -3.92
N GLU A 57 0.93 -4.73 -3.24
CA GLU A 57 -0.45 -4.71 -3.76
C GLU A 57 -0.58 -3.82 -4.99
N ALA A 58 0.00 -2.62 -4.95
CA ALA A 58 -0.08 -1.69 -6.07
C ALA A 58 0.68 -2.22 -7.29
N ASP A 59 1.85 -2.84 -7.10
CA ASP A 59 2.63 -3.49 -8.16
C ASP A 59 1.87 -4.70 -8.75
N LEU A 60 1.18 -5.49 -7.91
CA LEU A 60 0.31 -6.58 -8.36
C LEU A 60 -0.84 -6.07 -9.24
N ILE A 61 -1.55 -5.03 -8.78
CA ILE A 61 -2.61 -4.37 -9.54
C ILE A 61 -2.08 -3.90 -10.89
N MET A 62 -0.99 -3.13 -10.87
CA MET A 62 -0.40 -2.54 -12.07
C MET A 62 0.04 -3.61 -13.06
N SER A 63 0.79 -4.60 -12.59
CA SER A 63 1.25 -5.71 -13.44
C SER A 63 0.08 -6.45 -14.07
N THR A 64 -1.01 -6.66 -13.31
CA THR A 64 -2.21 -7.32 -13.82
C THR A 64 -2.88 -6.47 -14.91
N ILE A 65 -3.08 -5.17 -14.68
CA ILE A 65 -3.69 -4.27 -15.68
C ILE A 65 -2.82 -4.19 -16.94
N ILE A 66 -1.51 -4.00 -16.79
CA ILE A 66 -0.56 -3.91 -17.90
C ILE A 66 -0.56 -5.20 -18.70
N THR A 67 -0.46 -6.35 -18.02
CA THR A 67 -0.46 -7.67 -18.66
C THR A 67 -1.75 -7.86 -19.45
N LYS A 68 -2.90 -7.47 -18.89
CA LYS A 68 -4.18 -7.53 -19.58
C LYS A 68 -4.22 -6.63 -20.81
N LEU A 69 -3.78 -5.38 -20.68
CA LEU A 69 -3.73 -4.42 -21.78
C LEU A 69 -2.90 -4.94 -22.96
N TYR A 70 -1.70 -5.48 -22.70
CA TYR A 70 -0.83 -6.02 -23.74
C TYR A 70 -1.29 -7.38 -24.29
N THR A 71 -1.90 -8.23 -23.46
CA THR A 71 -2.39 -9.55 -23.90
C THR A 71 -3.64 -9.40 -24.78
N TYR A 72 -4.58 -8.54 -24.38
CA TYR A 72 -5.76 -8.25 -25.17
C TYR A 72 -5.38 -7.48 -26.44
N GLY A 73 -4.53 -6.45 -26.32
CA GLY A 73 -4.10 -5.60 -27.43
C GLY A 73 -5.29 -4.87 -28.04
N PRO A 74 -5.89 -3.89 -27.33
CA PRO A 74 -7.09 -3.20 -27.79
C PRO A 74 -6.81 -2.40 -29.06
N GLU A 75 -7.77 -2.41 -29.98
CA GLU A 75 -7.75 -1.50 -31.13
C GLU A 75 -8.43 -0.17 -30.80
N ARG A 76 -9.37 -0.19 -29.84
CA ARG A 76 -10.06 1.00 -29.36
C ARG A 76 -10.27 0.93 -27.85
N VAL A 77 -10.17 2.07 -27.20
CA VAL A 77 -10.41 2.22 -25.76
C VAL A 77 -11.42 3.34 -25.54
N GLN A 78 -12.32 3.18 -24.58
CA GLN A 78 -13.27 4.21 -24.16
C GLN A 78 -13.37 4.32 -22.64
N ASN A 79 -13.68 5.53 -22.15
CA ASN A 79 -13.94 5.75 -20.73
C ASN A 79 -15.35 5.25 -20.35
N THR A 80 -15.45 4.60 -19.19
CA THR A 80 -16.72 4.25 -18.52
C THR A 80 -16.80 4.92 -17.15
N ALA A 81 -17.92 4.78 -16.44
CA ALA A 81 -18.20 5.50 -15.19
C ALA A 81 -17.18 5.25 -14.07
N GLY A 82 -16.42 4.16 -14.12
CA GLY A 82 -15.41 3.79 -13.11
C GLY A 82 -14.11 3.23 -13.69
N GLY A 83 -13.84 3.42 -14.98
CA GLY A 83 -12.65 2.85 -15.61
C GLY A 83 -12.65 2.96 -17.13
N ILE A 84 -12.13 1.93 -17.78
CA ILE A 84 -12.00 1.86 -19.24
C ILE A 84 -12.57 0.55 -19.80
N GLU A 85 -13.07 0.63 -21.03
CA GLU A 85 -13.47 -0.54 -21.81
C GLU A 85 -12.56 -0.69 -23.03
N LEU A 86 -12.11 -1.92 -23.25
CA LEU A 86 -11.16 -2.35 -24.26
C LEU A 86 -11.91 -3.11 -25.36
N THR A 87 -11.86 -2.59 -26.58
CA THR A 87 -12.51 -3.21 -27.75
C THR A 87 -11.47 -3.63 -28.78
N LYS A 88 -11.66 -4.83 -29.34
CA LYS A 88 -10.85 -5.39 -30.42
C LYS A 88 -11.74 -6.11 -31.42
N SER A 89 -11.48 -5.91 -32.71
CA SER A 89 -12.22 -6.60 -33.76
C SER A 89 -12.08 -8.12 -33.62
N GLY A 90 -13.22 -8.82 -33.52
CA GLY A 90 -13.26 -10.29 -33.41
C GLY A 90 -13.05 -10.86 -32.01
N ALA A 91 -13.01 -10.02 -30.96
CA ALA A 91 -13.00 -10.44 -29.56
C ALA A 91 -14.14 -9.78 -28.77
N ALA A 92 -14.54 -10.38 -27.65
CA ALA A 92 -15.50 -9.77 -26.74
C ALA A 92 -14.85 -8.59 -25.98
N PRO A 93 -15.60 -7.50 -25.71
CA PRO A 93 -15.04 -6.35 -24.99
C PRO A 93 -14.66 -6.72 -23.56
N GLU A 94 -13.55 -6.16 -23.08
CA GLU A 94 -13.09 -6.32 -21.70
C GLU A 94 -13.18 -4.97 -20.97
N ILE A 95 -13.65 -4.98 -19.72
CA ILE A 95 -13.76 -3.79 -18.89
C ILE A 95 -12.75 -3.90 -17.75
N ILE A 96 -11.99 -2.83 -17.54
CA ILE A 96 -11.10 -2.66 -16.38
C ILE A 96 -11.63 -1.46 -15.60
N ALA A 97 -12.17 -1.71 -14.41
CA ALA A 97 -12.79 -0.68 -13.59
C ALA A 97 -12.39 -0.82 -12.12
N VAL A 98 -12.38 0.32 -11.42
CA VAL A 98 -12.27 0.38 -9.97
C VAL A 98 -13.70 0.38 -9.41
N SER A 99 -14.06 -0.67 -8.67
CA SER A 99 -15.37 -0.81 -8.02
C SER A 99 -15.17 -0.83 -6.50
N GLY A 100 -15.37 0.32 -5.85
CA GLY A 100 -15.17 0.46 -4.41
C GLY A 100 -13.72 0.18 -3.99
N SER A 101 -13.53 -0.93 -3.28
CA SER A 101 -12.22 -1.40 -2.79
C SER A 101 -11.55 -2.44 -3.69
N GLU A 102 -12.15 -2.80 -4.82
CA GLU A 102 -11.62 -3.84 -5.70
C GLU A 102 -11.40 -3.32 -7.12
N ILE A 103 -10.41 -3.87 -7.80
CA ILE A 103 -10.25 -3.69 -9.24
C ILE A 103 -10.85 -4.90 -9.91
N VAL A 104 -11.83 -4.65 -10.76
CA VAL A 104 -12.56 -5.70 -11.45
C VAL A 104 -12.16 -5.69 -12.91
N ILE A 105 -11.76 -6.87 -13.39
CA ILE A 105 -11.53 -7.15 -14.81
C ILE A 105 -12.66 -8.07 -15.25
N ALA A 106 -13.60 -7.51 -16.02
CA ALA A 106 -14.73 -8.24 -16.58
C ALA A 106 -14.49 -8.54 -18.06
N ALA A 107 -14.60 -9.82 -18.43
CA ALA A 107 -14.75 -10.21 -19.82
C ALA A 107 -16.23 -10.15 -20.21
N ASP A 108 -16.51 -9.89 -21.49
CA ASP A 108 -17.83 -9.99 -22.12
C ASP A 108 -18.77 -8.77 -22.04
N GLY A 109 -18.29 -7.59 -21.66
CA GLY A 109 -19.09 -6.35 -21.66
C GLY A 109 -20.31 -6.36 -20.72
N THR A 110 -20.57 -7.47 -20.03
CA THR A 110 -21.35 -7.49 -18.79
C THR A 110 -20.55 -6.65 -17.81
N GLY A 111 -21.14 -5.57 -17.30
CA GLY A 111 -20.43 -4.54 -16.53
C GLY A 111 -19.56 -5.06 -15.38
N ALA A 112 -18.88 -4.15 -14.69
CA ALA A 112 -17.92 -4.45 -13.62
C ALA A 112 -18.42 -5.42 -12.52
N ASP A 113 -19.72 -5.72 -12.45
CA ASP A 113 -20.32 -6.67 -11.51
C ASP A 113 -20.09 -8.16 -11.85
N SER A 114 -19.61 -8.50 -13.05
CA SER A 114 -19.42 -9.91 -13.49
C SER A 114 -17.96 -10.33 -13.66
N GLY A 115 -17.00 -9.44 -13.39
CA GLY A 115 -15.58 -9.73 -13.54
C GLY A 115 -14.96 -10.46 -12.35
N SER A 116 -13.71 -10.92 -12.54
CA SER A 116 -12.95 -11.53 -11.45
C SER A 116 -12.23 -10.40 -10.69
N PRO A 117 -12.62 -10.10 -9.44
CA PRO A 117 -11.98 -9.04 -8.68
C PRO A 117 -10.54 -9.43 -8.33
N ILE A 118 -9.64 -8.46 -8.37
CA ILE A 118 -8.31 -8.57 -7.78
C ILE A 118 -8.50 -8.32 -6.28
N ALA A 119 -8.33 -9.38 -5.48
CA ALA A 119 -8.43 -9.27 -4.03
C ALA A 119 -7.25 -8.43 -3.50
N VAL A 120 -7.57 -7.30 -2.87
CA VAL A 120 -6.62 -6.41 -2.19
C VAL A 120 -7.10 -6.15 -0.77
N GLN A 121 -6.18 -5.96 0.16
CA GLN A 121 -6.53 -5.64 1.55
C GLN A 121 -6.66 -4.14 1.77
N SER A 122 -6.08 -3.33 0.90
CA SER A 122 -6.13 -1.88 0.95
C SER A 122 -7.44 -1.32 0.41
N GLU A 123 -7.82 -0.15 0.93
CA GLU A 123 -8.90 0.63 0.36
C GLU A 123 -8.39 1.41 -0.86
N LEU A 124 -9.12 1.33 -1.97
CA LEU A 124 -8.77 1.97 -3.25
C LEU A 124 -9.45 3.32 -3.47
N GLU A 125 -9.97 3.94 -2.42
CA GLU A 125 -10.69 5.21 -2.51
C GLU A 125 -9.81 6.31 -3.13
N GLY A 126 -10.30 6.89 -4.24
CA GLY A 126 -9.55 7.91 -5.00
C GLY A 126 -8.66 7.34 -6.12
N SER A 127 -8.61 6.01 -6.28
CA SER A 127 -8.00 5.38 -7.45
C SER A 127 -8.88 5.60 -8.69
N THR A 128 -8.25 5.92 -9.81
CA THR A 128 -8.93 6.21 -11.09
C THR A 128 -8.17 5.62 -12.26
N ILE A 129 -8.90 5.09 -13.23
CA ILE A 129 -8.38 4.65 -14.51
C ILE A 129 -9.08 5.49 -15.57
N THR A 130 -8.33 6.31 -16.30
CA THR A 130 -8.88 7.26 -17.26
C THR A 130 -8.10 7.23 -18.57
N LEU A 131 -8.83 7.37 -19.67
CA LEU A 131 -8.29 7.59 -20.98
C LEU A 131 -8.08 9.09 -21.21
N ILE A 132 -6.86 9.45 -21.60
CA ILE A 132 -6.43 10.76 -22.06
C ILE A 132 -6.23 10.68 -23.58
N GLN A 133 -6.83 11.62 -24.30
CA GLN A 133 -6.68 11.75 -25.75
C GLN A 133 -5.30 12.27 -26.13
N THR A 134 -4.93 12.14 -27.39
CA THR A 134 -3.65 12.64 -27.94
C THR A 134 -3.51 14.17 -27.80
N ASP A 135 -4.61 14.90 -27.61
CA ASP A 135 -4.63 16.35 -27.37
C ASP A 135 -4.44 16.74 -25.89
N GLY A 136 -4.24 15.76 -25.00
CA GLY A 136 -4.05 15.94 -23.56
C GLY A 136 -5.34 16.12 -22.76
N ARG A 137 -6.52 16.00 -23.38
CA ARG A 137 -7.81 16.09 -22.67
C ARG A 137 -8.31 14.71 -22.29
N THR A 138 -9.02 14.62 -21.17
CA THR A 138 -9.73 13.39 -20.78
C THR A 138 -10.77 13.05 -21.84
N ALA A 139 -10.81 11.78 -22.28
CA ALA A 139 -11.81 11.31 -23.22
C ALA A 139 -13.22 11.36 -22.58
N PRO A 140 -14.25 11.84 -23.30
CA PRO A 140 -15.62 11.76 -22.83
C PRO A 140 -16.05 10.30 -22.66
N LEU A 141 -16.99 10.08 -21.74
CA LEU A 141 -17.55 8.75 -21.46
C LEU A 141 -18.21 8.15 -22.70
N GLY A 142 -17.94 6.87 -22.96
CA GLY A 142 -18.55 6.09 -24.03
C GLY A 142 -18.09 6.39 -25.47
N ALA A 143 -17.05 7.22 -25.65
CA ALA A 143 -16.47 7.50 -26.96
C ALA A 143 -15.21 6.64 -27.20
N PRO A 144 -15.19 5.75 -28.22
CA PRO A 144 -14.05 4.87 -28.49
C PRO A 144 -12.96 5.53 -29.34
N TYR A 145 -11.76 5.63 -28.78
CA TYR A 145 -10.59 6.20 -29.42
C TYR A 145 -9.62 5.11 -29.90
N PRO A 146 -9.06 5.25 -31.11
CA PRO A 146 -8.11 4.29 -31.67
C PRO A 146 -6.68 4.45 -31.14
N SER A 147 -6.38 5.57 -30.48
CA SER A 147 -5.09 5.83 -29.85
C SER A 147 -5.25 6.85 -28.73
N GLY A 148 -4.33 6.81 -27.77
CA GLY A 148 -4.33 7.72 -26.62
C GLY A 148 -3.40 7.23 -25.52
N THR A 149 -3.51 7.86 -24.36
CA THR A 149 -2.78 7.48 -23.15
C THR A 149 -3.77 7.03 -22.09
N ILE A 150 -3.64 5.82 -21.59
CA ILE A 150 -4.35 5.36 -20.40
C ILE A 150 -3.55 5.81 -19.18
N GLU A 151 -4.15 6.66 -18.36
CA GLU A 151 -3.62 7.04 -17.06
C GLU A 151 -4.25 6.19 -15.97
N ILE A 152 -3.40 5.53 -15.20
CA ILE A 152 -3.78 4.74 -14.04
C ILE A 152 -3.23 5.46 -12.83
N LYS A 153 -4.12 6.02 -12.00
CA LYS A 153 -3.79 6.59 -10.71
C LYS A 153 -4.32 5.66 -9.63
N LEU A 154 -3.43 5.04 -8.87
CA LEU A 154 -3.76 4.22 -7.71
C LEU A 154 -3.52 5.02 -6.43
N VAL A 155 -4.50 4.99 -5.54
CA VAL A 155 -4.44 5.52 -4.19
C VAL A 155 -4.85 4.38 -3.27
N LEU A 156 -3.88 3.80 -2.56
CA LEU A 156 -4.10 2.71 -1.62
C LEU A 156 -3.98 3.25 -0.21
N LYS A 157 -4.97 2.97 0.64
CA LYS A 157 -4.95 3.30 2.07
C LYS A 157 -5.00 2.03 2.90
N TYR A 158 -4.08 1.90 3.85
CA TYR A 158 -4.11 0.78 4.79
C TYR A 158 -5.12 1.08 5.91
N GLN A 159 -6.18 0.26 6.01
CA GLN A 159 -7.25 0.38 7.01
C GLN A 159 -7.85 1.81 7.12
N GLY A 160 -7.96 2.52 6.01
CA GLY A 160 -8.51 3.88 5.96
C GLY A 160 -7.64 4.96 6.63
N ASN A 161 -6.40 4.66 7.02
CA ASN A 161 -5.48 5.62 7.61
C ASN A 161 -4.83 6.51 6.54
N GLU A 162 -4.92 7.83 6.69
CA GLU A 162 -4.28 8.81 5.79
C GLU A 162 -2.75 8.86 5.92
N GLU A 163 -2.19 8.48 7.07
CA GLU A 163 -0.72 8.43 7.25
C GLU A 163 -0.10 7.22 6.53
N ASP A 164 -0.86 6.13 6.41
CA ASP A 164 -0.46 4.88 5.78
C ASP A 164 -1.08 4.76 4.40
N ARG A 165 -0.71 5.69 3.52
CA ARG A 165 -1.18 5.73 2.14
C ARG A 165 -0.05 5.62 1.12
N LEU A 166 -0.37 5.04 -0.02
CA LEU A 166 0.51 4.99 -1.19
C LEU A 166 -0.23 5.56 -2.39
N GLU A 167 0.42 6.50 -3.07
CA GLU A 167 -0.04 7.04 -4.35
C GLU A 167 0.92 6.59 -5.44
N MET A 168 0.39 5.98 -6.50
CA MET A 168 1.15 5.60 -7.68
C MET A 168 0.41 6.06 -8.93
N SER A 169 1.14 6.60 -9.90
CA SER A 169 0.60 6.98 -11.19
C SER A 169 1.43 6.37 -12.30
N SER A 170 0.76 5.93 -13.36
CA SER A 170 1.41 5.44 -14.56
C SER A 170 0.57 5.76 -15.79
N GLN A 171 1.26 5.90 -16.91
CA GLN A 171 0.69 6.29 -18.19
C GLN A 171 1.13 5.30 -19.26
N PHE A 172 0.17 4.77 -20.01
CA PHE A 172 0.39 3.78 -21.06
C PHE A 172 -0.16 4.29 -22.39
N GLY A 173 0.70 4.36 -23.40
CA GLY A 173 0.27 4.58 -24.77
C GLY A 173 -0.25 3.29 -25.39
N PHE A 174 -1.31 3.38 -26.18
CA PHE A 174 -1.82 2.30 -27.03
C PHE A 174 -2.12 2.83 -28.43
#